data_AF-A0A9D8AGN1-F1
#
_entry.id   AF-A0A9D8AGN1-F1
#
_cell.length_a   1.000
_cell.length_b   1.000
_cell.length_c   1.000
_cell.angle_alpha   90.00
_cell.angle_beta   90.00
_cell.angle_gamma   90.00
#
_symmetry.space_group_name_H-M   'P 1'
#
loop_
_entity.id
_entity.type
_entity.pdbx_description
1 polymer ?
#
loop_
_entity_poly.entity_id
_entity_poly.type
_entity_poly.pdbx_seq_one_letter_code
_entity_poly.pdbx_strand_id
1 'polypeptide(L)' 'MFNLKWLFFGPPAGYYSYLTINADLIKETPKAILVVFDGQKNWLPKSWILSIKRSKRHANLIQIRISEYHWVQKFI' A
#
# COMPACT_ATOMS: atom_id res chain seq x y z
N MET A 1 15.91 -26.58 -6.57
CA MET A 1 15.97 -26.43 -5.10
C MET A 1 16.15 -24.93 -4.83
N PHE A 2 15.05 -24.21 -4.58
CA PHE A 2 15.06 -22.75 -4.46
C PHE A 2 15.55 -22.33 -3.06
N ASN A 3 16.58 -21.49 -3.02
CA ASN A 3 17.20 -20.99 -1.81
C ASN A 3 16.82 -19.51 -1.67
N LEU A 4 15.92 -19.19 -0.74
CA LEU A 4 15.71 -17.81 -0.27
C LEU A 4 16.06 -17.74 1.22
N LYS A 5 17.29 -17.30 1.50
CA LYS A 5 17.65 -16.71 2.79
C LYS A 5 17.07 -15.29 2.83
N TRP A 6 15.97 -15.10 3.55
CA TRP A 6 15.51 -13.78 3.96
C TRP A 6 16.45 -13.26 5.05
N LEU A 7 17.52 -12.57 4.66
CA LEU A 7 18.30 -11.78 5.60
C LEU A 7 17.50 -10.51 5.88
N PHE A 8 16.88 -10.46 7.06
CA PHE A 8 16.34 -9.24 7.65
C PHE A 8 17.49 -8.26 7.95
N PHE A 9 17.98 -7.59 6.92
CA PHE A 9 18.55 -6.27 7.12
C PHE A 9 17.39 -5.29 6.99
N GLY A 10 16.77 -4.99 8.14
CA GLY A 10 15.90 -3.82 8.23
C GLY A 10 16.64 -2.60 7.66
N PRO A 11 15.95 -1.71 6.93
CA PRO A 11 16.61 -0.56 6.34
C PRO A 11 17.32 0.25 7.44
N PRO A 12 18.54 0.75 7.17
CA PRO A 12 19.27 1.57 8.14
C PRO A 12 18.39 2.75 8.57
N ALA A 13 18.37 2.99 9.88
CA ALA A 13 17.57 4.01 10.54
C ALA A 13 17.65 5.36 9.80
N GLY A 14 16.56 5.77 9.16
CA GLY A 14 16.43 7.10 8.55
C GLY A 14 15.79 7.16 7.16
N TYR A 15 15.66 6.05 6.43
CA TYR A 15 14.94 6.07 5.15
C TYR A 15 13.47 5.72 5.38
N TYR A 16 12.59 6.72 5.30
CA TYR A 16 11.17 6.47 5.08
C TYR A 16 11.03 5.84 3.68
N SER A 17 11.08 4.51 3.62
CA SER A 17 10.81 3.77 2.39
C SER A 17 9.36 4.03 2.01
N TYR A 18 9.14 4.66 0.86
CA TYR A 18 7.81 4.81 0.27
C TYR A 18 7.67 3.81 -0.86
N LEU A 19 6.55 3.11 -0.89
CA LEU A 19 6.21 2.18 -1.94
C LEU A 19 5.01 2.69 -2.74
N THR A 20 4.95 2.28 -3.99
CA THR A 20 3.87 2.62 -4.92
C THR A 20 3.16 1.33 -5.31
N ILE A 21 1.90 1.21 -4.92
CA ILE A 21 1.11 -0.02 -5.09
C ILE A 21 -0.13 0.27 -5.90
N ASN A 22 -0.47 -0.67 -6.79
CA ASN A 22 -1.74 -0.68 -7.47
C ASN A 22 -2.72 -1.53 -6.67
N ALA A 23 -3.89 -0.97 -6.33
CA ALA A 23 -4.93 -1.63 -5.57
C ALA A 23 -6.31 -1.24 -6.13
N ASP A 24 -7.31 -2.08 -5.89
CA ASP A 24 -8.68 -1.78 -6.28
C ASP A 24 -9.40 -0.99 -5.20
N LEU A 25 -9.88 0.20 -5.51
CA LEU A 25 -10.70 1.03 -4.65
C LEU A 25 -12.13 0.50 -4.64
N ILE A 26 -12.59 0.03 -3.48
CA ILE A 26 -14.00 -0.37 -3.28
C ILE A 26 -14.84 0.81 -2.81
N LYS A 27 -14.33 1.55 -1.83
CA LYS A 27 -15.09 2.61 -1.16
C LYS A 27 -14.16 3.71 -0.66
N GLU A 28 -14.64 4.94 -0.69
CA GLU A 28 -13.93 6.10 -0.17
C GLU A 28 -14.80 6.84 0.84
N THR A 29 -14.17 7.31 1.92
CA THR A 29 -14.77 8.18 2.92
C THR A 29 -13.92 9.44 3.07
N PRO A 30 -14.37 10.47 3.81
CA PRO A 30 -13.55 11.65 4.06
C PRO A 30 -12.20 11.34 4.73
N LYS A 31 -12.12 10.29 5.55
CA LYS A 31 -10.92 9.97 6.37
C LYS A 31 -10.13 8.74 5.92
N ALA A 32 -10.73 7.82 5.16
CA ALA A 32 -10.11 6.55 4.79
C ALA A 32 -10.60 6.04 3.43
N ILE A 33 -9.82 5.16 2.81
CA ILE A 33 -10.19 4.39 1.62
C ILE A 33 -10.21 2.90 1.95
N LEU A 34 -11.14 2.17 1.35
CA LEU A 34 -11.25 0.73 1.42
C LEU A 34 -10.70 0.16 0.12
N VAL A 35 -9.63 -0.60 0.23
CA VAL A 35 -8.95 -1.15 -0.95
C VAL A 35 -8.85 -2.66 -0.87
N VAL A 36 -8.76 -3.29 -2.03
CA VAL A 36 -8.38 -4.68 -2.17
C VAL A 36 -6.99 -4.76 -2.76
N PHE A 37 -6.15 -5.52 -2.09
CA PHE A 37 -4.81 -5.85 -2.54
C PHE A 37 -4.56 -7.32 -2.24
N ASP A 38 -4.13 -8.08 -3.25
CA ASP A 38 -3.84 -9.51 -3.14
C ASP A 38 -4.98 -10.34 -2.48
N GLY A 39 -6.23 -10.05 -2.89
CA GLY A 39 -7.43 -10.70 -2.34
C GLY A 39 -7.83 -10.25 -0.92
N GLN A 40 -7.00 -9.47 -0.23
CA GLN A 40 -7.31 -8.93 1.09
C GLN A 40 -7.95 -7.55 1.01
N LYS A 41 -8.94 -7.31 1.88
CA LYS A 41 -9.70 -6.06 1.92
C LYS A 41 -9.43 -5.31 3.21
N ASN A 42 -8.82 -4.13 3.11
CA ASN A 42 -8.46 -3.34 4.29
C ASN A 42 -8.79 -1.84 4.13
N TRP A 43 -9.10 -1.22 5.27
CA TRP A 43 -9.23 0.23 5.38
C TRP A 43 -7.86 0.88 5.58
N LEU A 44 -7.54 1.82 4.71
CA LEU A 44 -6.35 2.67 4.78
C LEU A 44 -6.75 4.11 5.15
N PRO A 45 -6.28 4.63 6.29
CA PRO A 45 -6.41 6.04 6.62
C PRO A 45 -5.75 6.93 5.56
N LYS A 46 -6.45 7.98 5.10
CA LYS A 46 -5.89 8.94 4.14
C LYS A 46 -4.68 9.68 4.70
N SER A 47 -4.59 9.83 6.03
CA SER A 47 -3.42 10.40 6.72
C SER A 47 -2.13 9.59 6.52
N TRP A 48 -2.22 8.32 6.14
CA TRP A 48 -1.05 7.48 5.87
C TRP A 48 -0.64 7.51 4.40
N ILE A 49 -1.49 8.03 3.53
CA ILE A 49 -1.31 8.01 2.09
C ILE A 49 -0.66 9.31 1.66
N LEU A 50 0.49 9.21 1.00
CA LEU A 50 1.21 10.36 0.46
C LEU A 50 0.56 10.86 -0.82
N SER A 51 0.13 9.96 -1.70
CA SER A 51 -0.62 10.33 -2.91
C SER A 51 -1.47 9.18 -3.46
N ILE A 52 -2.55 9.54 -4.15
CA ILE A 52 -3.41 8.60 -4.87
C ILE A 52 -3.53 9.08 -6.32
N LYS A 53 -3.21 8.21 -7.27
CA LYS A 53 -3.49 8.42 -8.69
C LYS A 53 -4.57 7.45 -9.13
N ARG A 54 -5.64 7.95 -9.73
CA ARG A 54 -6.70 7.12 -10.31
C ARG A 54 -6.37 6.78 -11.76
N SER A 55 -6.60 5.54 -12.17
CA SER A 55 -6.46 5.16 -13.58
C SER A 55 -7.56 5.79 -14.42
N LYS A 56 -7.21 6.35 -15.58
CA LYS A 56 -8.20 6.85 -16.55
C LYS A 56 -8.91 5.73 -17.30
N ARG A 57 -8.31 4.53 -17.34
CA ARG A 57 -8.82 3.37 -18.10
C ARG A 57 -9.65 2.41 -17.24
N HIS A 58 -9.34 2.32 -15.95
CA HIS A 58 -10.00 1.40 -15.02
C HIS A 58 -10.54 2.19 -13.84
N ALA A 59 -11.87 2.31 -13.74
CA ALA A 59 -12.53 3.18 -12.77
C ALA A 59 -12.15 2.88 -11.31
N ASN A 60 -11.86 1.61 -11.00
CA ASN A 60 -11.58 1.16 -9.64
C ASN A 60 -10.09 1.01 -9.35
N LEU A 61 -9.21 1.00 -10.36
CA LEU A 61 -7.79 0.81 -10.15
C LEU A 61 -7.14 2.13 -9.70
N ILE A 62 -6.55 2.11 -8.52
CA ILE A 62 -5.81 3.24 -7.97
C ILE A 62 -4.36 2.87 -7.69
N GLN A 63 -3.47 3.84 -7.89
CA GLN A 63 -2.08 3.76 -7.50
C GLN A 63 -1.88 4.60 -6.23
N ILE A 64 -1.46 3.94 -5.16
CA ILE A 64 -1.29 4.51 -3.82
C ILE A 64 0.20 4.61 -3.55
N ARG A 65 0.66 5.81 -3.17
CA ARG A 65 2.00 6.00 -2.60
C ARG A 65 1.86 6.12 -1.09
N ILE A 66 2.50 5.22 -0.35
CA ILE A 66 2.39 5.08 1.11
C ILE A 66 3.72 4.61 1.68
N SER A 67 4.02 4.97 2.92
CA SER A 67 5.20 4.45 3.62
C SER A 67 5.11 2.93 3.79
N GLU A 68 6.20 2.23 3.58
CA GLU A 68 6.31 0.79 3.75
C GLU A 68 5.83 0.33 5.14
N TYR A 69 6.21 1.04 6.19
CA TYR A 69 5.77 0.76 7.57
C TYR A 69 4.24 0.65 7.70
N HIS A 70 3.50 1.68 7.29
CA HIS A 70 2.03 1.67 7.35
C HIS A 70 1.40 0.60 6.44
N TRP A 71 2.06 0.25 5.34
CA TRP A 71 1.57 -0.80 4.44
C TRP A 71 1.72 -2.19 5.06
N VAL A 72 2.93 -2.50 5.55
CA VAL A 72 3.25 -3.75 6.25
C VAL A 72 2.28 -3.96 7.39
N GLN A 73 2.07 -2.94 8.25
CA GLN A 73 1.13 -3.01 9.37
C GLN A 73 -0.32 -3.41 9.01
N LYS A 74 -0.72 -3.31 7.75
CA LYS A 74 -2.09 -3.61 7.31
C LYS A 74 -2.24 -4.85 6.45
N PHE A 75 -1.20 -5.24 5.72
CA PHE A 75 -1.31 -6.28 4.70
C PHE A 75 -0.28 -7.42 4.86
N ILE A 76 0.72 -7.28 5.73
CA ILE A 76 1.77 -8.29 5.97
C ILE A 76 1.77 -8.64 7.46
#